data_AF-A0A0F2TBE4-F1
#
_entry.id   AF-A0A0F2TBE4-F1
#
_cell.length_a   1.000
_cell.length_b   1.000
_cell.length_c   1.000
_cell.angle_alpha   90.00
_cell.angle_beta   90.00
_cell.angle_gamma   90.00
#
_symmetry.space_group_name_H-M   'P 1'
#
loop_
_entity.id
_entity.type
_entity.pdbx_description
1 polymer ?
#
loop_
_entity_poly.entity_id
_entity_poly.type
_entity_poly.pdbx_seq_one_letter_code
_entity_poly.pdbx_strand_id
1 'polypeptide(L)'
;MSRAQRRALTASLLLAVAFTVFAYVTTQAKGLRAASPWQADPYDAVVSFTLFLVPALAAAATARSWLCRGAAPQPGHRVDQLLRAARLGVLLVAATAATDWAAVALRAERERWGAPTVWLIAALVPLTAGAARCLRLLRRATREPAPAPPPEERRRPGGDWLDDLVLLAAPIADLTTAAALLRRHLVAAAAGLSLLAAAGLVAGQAIGEGRPGPLVALVELSVFTCGFFAFCLLGDAVLRIAATGSPWSPARAAAFAAALAVPVSGSLRSALWHLAGLPGTADSPGRLLALMAGCALLAATATLTAARARHLP
;
A
#
# COMPACT_ATOMS: atom_id res chain seq x y z
N MET A 1 16.30 4.18 20.44
CA MET A 1 16.37 3.04 19.48
C MET A 1 17.62 2.21 19.71
N SER A 2 17.50 0.88 19.66
CA SER A 2 18.63 -0.06 19.70
C SER A 2 19.40 -0.10 18.37
N ARG A 3 20.59 -0.73 18.37
CA ARG A 3 21.36 -0.98 17.13
C ARG A 3 20.60 -1.88 16.16
N ALA A 4 19.90 -2.91 16.66
CA ALA A 4 19.12 -3.82 15.80
C ALA A 4 17.92 -3.11 15.15
N GLN A 5 17.22 -2.26 15.90
CA GLN A 5 16.12 -1.45 15.37
C GLN A 5 16.59 -0.50 14.28
N ARG A 6 17.69 0.22 14.49
CA ARG A 6 18.29 1.08 13.45
C ARG A 6 18.68 0.28 12.21
N ARG A 7 19.37 -0.84 12.38
CA ARG A 7 19.75 -1.73 11.26
C ARG A 7 18.54 -2.23 10.49
N ALA A 8 17.46 -2.62 11.17
CA ALA A 8 16.24 -3.08 10.52
C ALA A 8 15.55 -1.96 9.73
N LEU A 9 15.46 -0.75 10.28
CA LEU A 9 14.90 0.41 9.57
C LEU A 9 15.75 0.80 8.36
N THR A 10 17.07 0.95 8.52
CA THR A 10 17.96 1.30 7.41
C THR A 10 17.91 0.25 6.30
N ALA A 11 17.94 -1.04 6.65
CA ALA A 11 17.82 -2.12 5.65
C ALA A 11 16.47 -2.07 4.92
N SER A 12 15.37 -1.80 5.63
CA SER A 12 14.03 -1.70 5.03
C SER A 12 13.90 -0.48 4.11
N LEU A 13 14.50 0.66 4.46
CA LEU A 13 14.54 1.85 3.60
C LEU A 13 15.38 1.61 2.35
N LEU A 14 16.55 0.97 2.48
CA LEU A 14 17.38 0.60 1.33
C LEU A 14 16.66 -0.38 0.40
N LEU A 15 15.93 -1.35 0.97
CA LEU A 15 15.09 -2.26 0.19
C LEU A 15 13.97 -1.51 -0.53
N ALA A 16 13.31 -0.55 0.13
CA ALA A 16 12.27 0.25 -0.48
C ALA A 16 12.81 1.07 -1.67
N VAL A 17 14.01 1.66 -1.55
CA VAL A 17 14.67 2.36 -2.67
C VAL A 17 14.98 1.39 -3.81
N ALA A 18 15.61 0.25 -3.51
CA ALA A 18 15.94 -0.76 -4.53
C ALA A 18 14.68 -1.28 -5.23
N PHE A 19 13.61 -1.52 -4.47
CA PHE A 19 12.30 -1.90 -5.00
C PHE A 19 11.72 -0.82 -5.91
N THR A 20 11.71 0.45 -5.49
CA THR A 20 11.16 1.55 -6.30
C THR A 20 11.92 1.70 -7.60
N VAL A 21 13.26 1.59 -7.59
CA VAL A 21 14.07 1.61 -8.80
C VAL A 21 13.72 0.42 -9.71
N PHE A 22 13.64 -0.79 -9.15
CA PHE A 22 13.24 -1.98 -9.90
C PHE A 22 11.84 -1.83 -10.52
N ALA A 23 10.84 -1.47 -9.73
CA ALA A 23 9.46 -1.30 -10.18
C ALA A 23 9.33 -0.18 -11.23
N TYR A 24 10.03 0.95 -11.04
CA TYR A 24 10.05 2.04 -12.01
C TYR A 24 10.69 1.60 -13.33
N VAL A 25 11.88 1.00 -13.29
CA VAL A 25 12.58 0.56 -14.50
C VAL A 25 11.76 -0.49 -15.26
N THR A 26 11.16 -1.45 -14.55
CA THR A 26 10.36 -2.52 -15.19
C THR A 26 9.01 -2.06 -15.74
N THR A 27 8.48 -0.93 -15.25
CA THR A 27 7.21 -0.36 -15.76
C THR A 27 7.43 0.69 -16.83
N GLN A 28 8.46 1.54 -16.70
CA GLN A 28 8.66 2.71 -17.56
C GLN A 28 9.58 2.45 -18.76
N ALA A 29 10.54 1.51 -18.64
CA ALA A 29 11.39 1.17 -19.77
C ALA A 29 10.65 0.23 -20.73
N LYS A 30 10.06 0.80 -21.80
CA LYS A 30 9.21 0.08 -22.78
C LYS A 30 9.78 -1.28 -23.24
N GLY A 31 11.09 -1.35 -23.52
CA GLY A 31 11.76 -2.58 -23.92
C GLY A 31 11.80 -3.67 -22.84
N LEU A 32 12.03 -3.28 -21.57
CA LEU A 32 11.98 -4.21 -20.44
C LEU A 32 10.54 -4.60 -20.12
N ARG A 33 9.64 -3.62 -20.17
CA ARG A 33 8.22 -3.81 -19.91
C ARG A 33 7.60 -4.84 -20.86
N ALA A 34 7.86 -4.71 -22.15
CA ALA A 34 7.34 -5.63 -23.18
C ALA A 34 7.80 -7.09 -22.98
N ALA A 35 8.99 -7.28 -22.40
CA ALA A 35 9.58 -8.58 -22.11
C ALA A 35 9.31 -9.08 -20.67
N SER A 36 8.54 -8.32 -19.87
CA SER A 36 8.28 -8.66 -18.47
C SER A 36 7.21 -9.75 -18.35
N PRO A 37 7.47 -10.84 -17.60
CA PRO A 37 6.47 -11.89 -17.35
C PRO A 37 5.23 -11.40 -16.60
N TRP A 38 5.37 -10.36 -15.78
CA TRP A 38 4.31 -9.80 -14.94
C TRP A 38 3.67 -8.54 -15.55
N GLN A 39 3.79 -8.33 -16.86
CA GLN A 39 3.19 -7.16 -17.52
C GLN A 39 1.66 -7.22 -17.68
N ALA A 40 1.08 -8.41 -17.54
CA ALA A 40 -0.35 -8.61 -17.63
C ALA A 40 -0.97 -8.67 -16.22
N ASP A 41 -2.25 -8.33 -16.15
CA ASP A 41 -3.05 -8.61 -14.97
C ASP A 41 -3.09 -10.13 -14.68
N PRO A 42 -3.10 -10.54 -13.40
CA PRO A 42 -3.25 -9.69 -12.21
C PRO A 42 -1.94 -9.16 -11.62
N TYR A 43 -0.79 -9.55 -12.17
CA TYR A 43 0.52 -9.23 -11.61
C TYR A 43 0.83 -7.74 -11.73
N ASP A 44 0.47 -7.15 -12.86
CA ASP A 44 0.71 -5.74 -13.14
C ASP A 44 0.00 -4.80 -12.16
N ALA A 45 -1.22 -5.13 -11.76
CA ALA A 45 -1.96 -4.36 -10.77
C ALA A 45 -1.18 -4.27 -9.44
N VAL A 46 -0.56 -5.37 -8.99
CA VAL A 46 0.21 -5.39 -7.74
C VAL A 46 1.45 -4.50 -7.84
N VAL A 47 2.19 -4.59 -8.94
CA VAL A 47 3.35 -3.70 -9.20
C VAL A 47 2.90 -2.24 -9.25
N SER A 48 1.80 -1.94 -9.95
CA SER A 48 1.27 -0.59 -10.13
C SER A 48 0.92 0.08 -8.79
N PHE A 49 0.26 -0.62 -7.87
CA PHE A 49 0.01 -0.06 -6.53
C PHE A 49 1.30 0.05 -5.72
N THR A 50 2.10 -1.01 -5.67
CA THR A 50 3.30 -1.03 -4.81
C THR A 50 4.36 -0.02 -5.24
N LEU A 51 4.43 0.32 -6.54
CA LEU A 51 5.27 1.39 -7.10
C LEU A 51 5.01 2.75 -6.44
N PHE A 52 3.78 3.02 -5.96
CA PHE A 52 3.46 4.26 -5.24
C PHE A 52 3.47 4.07 -3.73
N LEU A 53 2.93 2.96 -3.23
CA LEU A 53 2.72 2.75 -1.81
C LEU A 53 4.03 2.52 -1.04
N VAL A 54 4.97 1.77 -1.61
CA VAL A 54 6.28 1.50 -0.98
C VAL A 54 7.09 2.79 -0.81
N PRO A 55 7.30 3.64 -1.84
CA PRO A 55 8.02 4.89 -1.64
C PRO A 55 7.27 5.86 -0.73
N ALA A 56 5.93 5.91 -0.75
CA ALA A 56 5.16 6.74 0.18
C ALA A 56 5.40 6.33 1.65
N LEU A 57 5.38 5.03 1.95
CA LEU A 57 5.72 4.52 3.29
C LEU A 57 7.18 4.81 3.66
N ALA A 58 8.11 4.66 2.72
CA ALA A 58 9.52 4.95 2.95
C ALA A 58 9.75 6.44 3.23
N ALA A 59 9.05 7.33 2.51
CA ALA A 59 9.10 8.77 2.73
C ALA A 59 8.52 9.14 4.11
N ALA A 60 7.36 8.60 4.48
CA ALA A 60 6.77 8.80 5.81
C ALA A 60 7.69 8.30 6.94
N ALA A 61 8.22 7.07 6.81
CA ALA A 61 9.15 6.50 7.77
C ALA A 61 10.46 7.30 7.86
N THR A 62 10.96 7.80 6.72
CA THR A 62 12.13 8.67 6.68
C THR A 62 11.85 9.96 7.43
N ALA A 63 10.78 10.70 7.09
CA ALA A 63 10.38 11.95 7.74
C ALA A 63 10.30 11.78 9.26
N ARG A 64 9.62 10.74 9.74
CA ARG A 64 9.52 10.45 11.17
C ARG A 64 10.85 10.03 11.82
N SER A 65 11.75 9.39 11.07
CA SER A 65 13.09 9.05 11.57
C SER A 65 13.95 10.29 11.86
N TRP A 66 13.67 11.45 11.25
CA TRP A 66 14.35 12.71 11.57
C TRP A 66 14.06 13.17 13.00
N LEU A 67 12.83 12.99 13.49
CA LEU A 67 12.47 13.27 14.88
C LEU A 67 13.16 12.33 15.88
N CYS A 68 13.64 11.18 15.39
CA CYS A 68 14.38 10.21 16.20
C CYS A 68 15.90 10.49 16.23
N ARG A 69 16.38 11.57 15.61
CA ARG A 69 17.79 11.96 15.60
C ARG A 69 18.11 12.74 16.87
N GLY A 70 18.79 12.08 17.81
CA GLY A 70 19.27 12.70 19.05
C GLY A 70 19.75 11.65 20.05
N ALA A 71 20.58 12.07 21.00
CA ALA A 71 21.04 11.22 22.10
C ALA A 71 19.94 10.92 23.14
N ALA A 72 18.85 11.69 23.11
CA ALA A 72 17.74 11.53 24.04
C ALA A 72 17.00 10.19 23.83
N PRO A 73 16.53 9.55 24.93
CA PRO A 73 15.65 8.38 24.84
C PRO A 73 14.41 8.72 24.01
N GLN A 74 14.14 7.91 22.99
CA GLN A 74 12.99 8.12 22.11
C GLN A 74 11.75 7.42 22.69
N PRO A 75 10.56 8.03 22.57
CA PRO A 75 9.32 7.41 22.98
C PRO A 75 9.11 6.04 22.33
N GLY A 76 8.73 5.04 23.13
CA GLY A 76 8.60 3.65 22.66
C GLY A 76 7.60 3.49 21.50
N HIS A 77 6.52 4.26 21.51
CA HIS A 77 5.47 4.24 20.48
C HIS A 77 5.99 4.67 19.10
N ARG A 78 6.87 5.67 19.02
CA ARG A 78 7.47 6.12 17.75
C ARG A 78 8.27 5.02 17.08
N VAL A 79 9.06 4.29 17.88
CA VAL A 79 9.88 3.18 17.39
C VAL A 79 9.00 2.03 16.91
N ASP A 80 7.96 1.66 17.66
CA ASP A 80 7.01 0.63 17.25
C ASP A 80 6.32 1.00 15.92
N GLN A 81 5.80 2.23 15.82
CA GLN A 81 5.15 2.72 14.60
C GLN A 81 6.10 2.74 13.38
N LEU A 82 7.36 3.12 13.56
CA LEU A 82 8.38 3.03 12.51
C LEU A 82 8.65 1.59 12.08
N LEU A 83 8.76 0.64 13.03
CA LEU A 83 8.95 -0.77 12.71
C LEU A 83 7.73 -1.38 12.02
N ARG A 84 6.51 -0.93 12.37
CA ARG A 84 5.27 -1.31 11.66
C ARG A 84 5.24 -0.76 10.24
N ALA A 85 5.64 0.49 10.03
CA ALA A 85 5.76 1.10 8.70
C ALA A 85 6.78 0.34 7.83
N ALA A 86 7.96 0.05 8.40
CA ALA A 86 8.98 -0.75 7.74
C ALA A 86 8.47 -2.16 7.42
N ARG A 87 7.77 -2.82 8.36
CA ARG A 87 7.18 -4.15 8.13
C ARG A 87 6.12 -4.13 7.03
N LEU A 88 5.22 -3.15 7.04
CA LEU A 88 4.20 -3.01 6.00
C LEU A 88 4.86 -2.81 4.63
N GLY A 89 5.84 -1.92 4.52
CA GLY A 89 6.59 -1.70 3.28
C GLY A 89 7.29 -2.97 2.78
N VAL A 90 8.00 -3.68 3.66
CA VAL A 90 8.67 -4.95 3.30
C VAL A 90 7.67 -6.03 2.91
N LEU A 91 6.49 -6.09 3.55
CA LEU A 91 5.43 -7.04 3.18
C LEU A 91 4.84 -6.72 1.80
N LEU A 92 4.68 -5.45 1.45
CA LEU A 92 4.29 -5.06 0.10
C LEU A 92 5.33 -5.49 -0.94
N VAL A 93 6.61 -5.23 -0.70
CA VAL A 93 7.71 -5.70 -1.57
C VAL A 93 7.70 -7.22 -1.71
N ALA A 94 7.48 -7.95 -0.61
CA ALA A 94 7.42 -9.41 -0.62
C ALA A 94 6.19 -9.92 -1.38
N ALA A 95 5.04 -9.25 -1.28
CA ALA A 95 3.83 -9.57 -2.02
C ALA A 95 4.06 -9.39 -3.53
N THR A 96 4.66 -8.26 -3.95
CA THR A 96 5.03 -8.02 -5.36
C THR A 96 6.01 -9.08 -5.85
N ALA A 97 7.05 -9.39 -5.08
CA ALA A 97 8.00 -10.42 -5.48
C ALA A 97 7.33 -11.80 -5.62
N ALA A 98 6.40 -12.14 -4.73
CA ALA A 98 5.64 -13.39 -4.82
C ALA A 98 4.75 -13.45 -6.07
N THR A 99 4.10 -12.33 -6.44
CA THR A 99 3.30 -12.26 -7.66
C THR A 99 4.16 -12.33 -8.91
N ASP A 100 5.33 -11.70 -8.91
CA ASP A 100 6.27 -11.75 -10.03
C ASP A 100 6.84 -13.17 -10.20
N TRP A 101 7.16 -13.86 -9.11
CA TRP A 101 7.55 -15.28 -9.14
C TRP A 101 6.42 -16.19 -9.63
N ALA A 102 5.17 -15.91 -9.27
CA ALA A 102 4.03 -16.66 -9.78
C ALA A 102 3.90 -16.49 -11.30
N ALA A 103 4.06 -15.27 -11.83
CA ALA A 103 4.09 -15.01 -13.27
C ALA A 103 5.20 -15.80 -13.99
N VAL A 104 6.40 -15.84 -13.40
CA VAL A 104 7.52 -16.63 -13.93
C VAL A 104 7.24 -18.13 -13.89
N ALA A 105 6.74 -18.65 -12.76
CA ALA A 105 6.45 -20.07 -12.58
C ALA A 105 5.35 -20.57 -13.52
N LEU A 106 4.31 -19.75 -13.72
CA LEU A 106 3.21 -20.03 -14.65
C LEU A 106 3.57 -19.74 -16.11
N ARG A 107 4.80 -19.27 -16.38
CA ARG A 107 5.29 -18.90 -17.71
C ARG A 107 4.34 -17.92 -18.41
N ALA A 108 3.85 -16.94 -17.67
CA ALA A 108 2.98 -15.90 -18.21
C ALA A 108 3.69 -15.18 -19.38
N GLU A 109 2.95 -14.94 -20.47
CA GLU A 109 3.45 -14.28 -21.69
C GLU A 109 4.72 -14.93 -22.26
N ARG A 110 4.85 -16.27 -22.17
CA ARG A 110 6.06 -17.01 -22.59
C ARG A 110 6.54 -16.66 -23.99
N GLU A 111 5.61 -16.43 -24.91
CA GLU A 111 5.87 -16.05 -26.31
C GLU A 111 6.67 -14.75 -26.46
N ARG A 112 6.64 -13.88 -25.44
CA ARG A 112 7.33 -12.58 -25.43
C ARG A 112 8.68 -12.59 -24.72
N TRP A 113 9.07 -13.73 -24.15
CA TRP A 113 10.30 -13.82 -23.36
C TRP A 113 11.53 -13.73 -24.26
N GLY A 114 12.51 -12.95 -23.84
CA GLY A 114 13.80 -12.81 -24.52
C GLY A 114 14.96 -12.63 -23.56
N ALA A 115 16.10 -12.18 -24.07
CA ALA A 115 17.27 -11.87 -23.24
C ALA A 115 16.96 -10.90 -22.08
N PRO A 116 16.14 -9.84 -22.24
CA PRO A 116 15.78 -8.96 -21.14
C PRO A 116 15.02 -9.67 -20.01
N THR A 117 14.20 -10.68 -20.32
CA THR A 117 13.44 -11.46 -19.32
C THR A 117 14.37 -12.20 -18.36
N VAL A 118 15.49 -12.72 -18.85
CA VAL A 118 16.49 -13.40 -18.00
C VAL A 118 17.08 -12.42 -16.97
N TRP A 119 17.38 -11.19 -17.40
CA TRP A 119 17.85 -10.14 -16.49
C TRP A 119 16.80 -9.73 -15.46
N LEU A 120 15.52 -9.65 -15.87
CA LEU A 120 14.42 -9.36 -14.95
C LEU A 120 14.28 -10.45 -13.86
N ILE A 121 14.32 -11.71 -14.25
CA ILE A 121 14.28 -12.85 -13.31
C ILE A 121 15.51 -12.83 -12.40
N ALA A 122 16.70 -12.56 -12.96
CA ALA A 122 17.93 -12.45 -12.17
C ALA A 122 17.87 -11.29 -11.16
N ALA A 123 17.28 -10.15 -11.52
CA ALA A 123 17.09 -8.99 -10.64
C ALA A 123 16.02 -9.23 -9.55
N LEU A 124 15.06 -10.11 -9.79
CA LEU A 124 14.03 -10.48 -8.81
C LEU A 124 14.62 -11.30 -7.63
N VAL A 125 15.67 -12.08 -7.86
CA VAL A 125 16.35 -12.89 -6.83
C VAL A 125 16.91 -12.04 -5.68
N PRO A 126 17.79 -11.03 -5.89
CA PRO A 126 18.31 -10.21 -4.80
C PRO A 126 17.22 -9.39 -4.11
N LEU A 127 16.19 -8.95 -4.84
CA LEU A 127 15.04 -8.25 -4.25
C LEU A 127 14.29 -9.16 -3.25
N THR A 128 14.01 -10.40 -3.66
CA THR A 128 13.36 -11.43 -2.83
C THR A 128 14.21 -11.76 -1.60
N ALA A 129 15.52 -11.98 -1.79
CA ALA A 129 16.45 -12.24 -0.70
C ALA A 129 16.54 -11.05 0.28
N GLY A 130 16.52 -9.83 -0.24
CA GLY A 130 16.47 -8.58 0.52
C GLY A 130 15.21 -8.48 1.38
N ALA A 131 14.04 -8.78 0.82
CA ALA A 131 12.77 -8.83 1.54
C ALA A 131 12.80 -9.86 2.69
N ALA A 132 13.23 -11.10 2.40
CA ALA A 132 13.36 -12.15 3.41
C ALA A 132 14.35 -11.77 4.52
N ARG A 133 15.48 -11.14 4.18
CA ARG A 133 16.44 -10.61 5.16
C ARG A 133 15.83 -9.50 6.01
N CYS A 134 15.13 -8.54 5.43
CA CYS A 134 14.49 -7.45 6.16
C CYS A 134 13.41 -7.96 7.11
N LEU A 135 12.57 -8.92 6.68
CA LEU A 135 11.59 -9.57 7.56
C LEU A 135 12.26 -10.25 8.75
N ARG A 136 13.39 -10.95 8.55
CA ARG A 136 14.16 -11.55 9.66
C ARG A 136 14.73 -10.48 10.61
N LEU A 137 15.28 -9.40 10.08
CA LEU A 137 15.81 -8.29 10.89
C LEU A 137 14.70 -7.61 11.71
N LEU A 138 13.55 -7.35 11.10
CA LEU A 138 12.38 -6.77 11.77
C LEU A 138 11.84 -7.71 12.86
N ARG A 139 11.76 -9.02 12.60
CA ARG A 139 11.35 -10.01 13.61
C ARG A 139 12.30 -10.00 14.82
N ARG A 140 13.61 -9.92 14.58
CA ARG A 140 14.62 -9.82 15.65
C ARG A 140 14.49 -8.50 16.41
N ALA A 141 14.37 -7.37 15.71
CA ALA A 141 14.23 -6.05 16.31
C ALA A 141 12.96 -5.91 17.17
N THR A 142 11.86 -6.59 16.82
CA THR A 142 10.63 -6.60 17.64
C THR A 142 10.68 -7.55 18.84
N ARG A 143 11.67 -8.45 18.91
CA ARG A 143 11.86 -9.35 20.06
C ARG A 143 12.78 -8.76 21.13
N GLU A 144 13.49 -7.69 20.82
CA GLU A 144 14.31 -6.99 21.82
C GLU A 144 13.37 -6.31 22.84
N PRO A 145 13.59 -6.50 24.16
CA PRO A 145 12.80 -5.82 25.18
C PRO A 145 12.88 -4.31 24.96
N ALA A 146 11.72 -3.67 24.87
CA ALA A 146 11.70 -2.21 24.93
C ALA A 146 12.20 -1.79 26.33
N PRO A 147 13.09 -0.78 26.42
CA PRO A 147 13.43 -0.21 27.72
C PRO A 147 12.13 0.25 28.41
N ALA A 148 12.00 -0.05 29.70
CA ALA A 148 10.79 0.25 30.45
C ALA A 148 10.47 1.75 30.33
N PRO A 149 9.23 2.13 29.96
CA PRO A 149 8.88 3.52 29.83
C PRO A 149 8.98 4.21 31.20
N PRO A 150 9.56 5.43 31.26
CA PRO A 150 9.54 6.23 32.47
C PRO A 150 8.10 6.44 32.97
N PRO A 151 7.89 6.63 34.28
CA PRO A 151 6.56 6.70 34.89
C PRO A 151 5.64 7.74 34.24
N GLU A 152 6.19 8.85 33.78
CA GLU A 152 5.48 9.94 33.11
C GLU A 152 4.88 9.51 31.75
N GLU A 153 5.59 8.65 31.02
CA GLU A 153 5.16 8.16 29.70
C GLU A 153 4.05 7.11 29.82
N ARG A 154 3.94 6.42 30.98
CA ARG A 154 2.82 5.52 31.27
C ARG A 154 1.49 6.26 31.47
N ARG A 155 1.56 7.54 31.87
CA ARG A 155 0.37 8.36 32.16
C ARG A 155 -0.12 9.16 30.96
N ARG A 156 0.70 9.31 29.91
CA ARG A 156 0.31 10.03 28.68
C ARG A 156 -0.31 9.08 27.66
N PRO A 157 -1.45 9.43 27.04
CA PRO A 157 -1.89 8.77 25.82
C PRO A 157 -0.74 8.77 24.81
N GLY A 158 -0.38 7.62 24.26
CA GLY A 158 0.73 7.53 23.30
C GLY A 158 0.45 8.41 22.08
N GLY A 159 1.45 9.21 21.67
CA GLY A 159 1.33 10.09 20.50
C GLY A 159 1.18 9.31 19.19
N ASP A 160 0.65 9.97 18.17
CA ASP A 160 0.38 9.37 16.86
C ASP A 160 1.27 9.96 15.75
N TRP A 161 0.97 9.66 14.47
CA TRP A 161 1.74 10.22 13.35
C TRP A 161 1.42 11.68 13.09
N LEU A 162 0.21 12.13 13.43
CA LEU A 162 -0.23 13.51 13.22
C LEU A 162 0.41 14.47 14.23
N ASP A 163 0.64 14.02 15.47
CA ASP A 163 1.41 14.79 16.46
C ASP A 163 2.83 15.08 15.95
N ASP A 164 3.47 14.07 15.37
CA ASP A 164 4.81 14.19 14.81
C ASP A 164 4.83 15.07 13.55
N LEU A 165 3.75 15.09 12.77
CA LEU A 165 3.58 15.98 11.61
C LEU A 165 3.51 17.45 12.03
N VAL A 166 2.75 17.76 13.08
CA VAL A 166 2.68 19.11 13.66
C VAL A 166 4.06 19.56 14.14
N LEU A 167 4.82 18.68 14.81
CA LEU A 167 6.17 18.98 15.26
C LEU A 167 7.15 19.24 14.10
N LEU A 168 7.07 18.45 13.02
CA LEU A 168 7.91 18.63 11.84
C LEU A 168 7.57 19.92 11.07
N ALA A 169 6.29 20.30 11.05
CA ALA A 169 5.81 21.46 10.30
C ALA A 169 5.84 22.78 11.08
N ALA A 170 5.98 22.74 12.42
CA ALA A 170 5.96 23.91 13.29
C ALA A 170 6.86 25.10 12.84
N PRO A 171 8.04 24.89 12.22
CA PRO A 171 8.84 26.01 11.71
C PRO A 171 8.22 26.74 10.50
N ILE A 172 7.27 26.13 9.81
CA ILE A 172 6.72 26.58 8.53
C ILE A 172 5.24 26.96 8.66
N ALA A 173 4.46 26.18 9.42
CA ALA A 173 3.03 26.38 9.58
C ALA A 173 2.51 25.76 10.89
N ASP A 174 1.51 26.41 11.49
CA ASP A 174 0.72 25.79 12.56
C ASP A 174 -0.32 24.83 11.94
N LEU A 175 -0.06 23.53 12.04
CA LEU A 175 -0.94 22.48 11.54
C LEU A 175 -1.86 21.88 12.62
N THR A 176 -1.94 22.46 13.81
CA THR A 176 -2.74 21.90 14.93
C THR A 176 -4.21 21.72 14.57
N THR A 177 -4.84 22.78 14.02
CA THR A 177 -6.24 22.75 13.57
C THR A 177 -6.45 21.76 12.43
N ALA A 178 -5.53 21.72 11.47
CA ALA A 178 -5.60 20.79 10.34
C ALA A 178 -5.47 19.32 10.80
N ALA A 179 -4.56 19.04 11.73
CA ALA A 179 -4.38 17.73 12.33
C ALA A 179 -5.62 17.30 13.13
N ALA A 180 -6.24 18.21 13.89
CA ALA A 180 -7.48 17.94 14.61
C ALA A 180 -8.65 17.63 13.65
N LEU A 181 -8.78 18.39 12.56
CA LEU A 181 -9.78 18.16 11.52
C LEU A 181 -9.55 16.80 10.83
N LEU A 182 -8.29 16.48 10.52
CA LEU A 182 -7.91 15.21 9.90
C LEU A 182 -8.20 14.02 10.82
N ARG A 183 -7.98 14.15 12.14
CA ARG A 183 -8.39 13.12 13.11
C ARG A 183 -9.90 12.92 13.12
N ARG A 184 -10.67 14.01 13.11
CA ARG A 184 -12.14 13.97 13.15
C ARG A 184 -12.75 13.39 11.87
N HIS A 185 -12.14 13.66 10.73
CA HIS A 185 -12.66 13.29 9.41
C HIS A 185 -11.70 12.37 8.63
N LEU A 186 -10.98 11.49 9.32
CA LEU A 186 -9.91 10.68 8.73
C LEU A 186 -10.36 9.89 7.49
N VAL A 187 -11.54 9.28 7.55
CA VAL A 187 -12.08 8.50 6.42
C VAL A 187 -12.38 9.41 5.22
N ALA A 188 -12.98 10.58 5.45
CA ALA A 188 -13.29 11.52 4.38
C ALA A 188 -12.01 12.13 3.79
N ALA A 189 -11.03 12.47 4.63
CA ALA A 189 -9.74 12.96 4.18
C ALA A 189 -8.96 11.90 3.40
N ALA A 190 -8.97 10.64 3.86
CA ALA A 190 -8.37 9.53 3.11
C ALA A 190 -9.03 9.37 1.74
N ALA A 191 -10.36 9.45 1.65
CA ALA A 191 -11.07 9.38 0.38
C ALA A 191 -10.71 10.56 -0.55
N GLY A 192 -10.70 11.79 -0.02
CA GLY A 192 -10.34 12.99 -0.78
C GLY A 192 -8.90 12.96 -1.29
N LEU A 193 -7.93 12.62 -0.44
CA LEU A 193 -6.52 12.49 -0.83
C LEU A 193 -6.32 11.37 -1.85
N SER A 194 -7.02 10.25 -1.70
CA SER A 194 -6.95 9.13 -2.66
C SER A 194 -7.50 9.53 -4.03
N LEU A 195 -8.61 10.27 -4.06
CA LEU A 195 -9.19 10.79 -5.29
C LEU A 195 -8.27 11.81 -5.98
N LEU A 196 -7.67 12.73 -5.21
CA LEU A 196 -6.72 13.71 -5.75
C LEU A 196 -5.47 13.04 -6.32
N ALA A 197 -4.91 12.04 -5.60
CA ALA A 197 -3.77 11.28 -6.06
C ALA A 197 -4.10 10.51 -7.35
N ALA A 198 -5.25 9.83 -7.40
CA ALA A 198 -5.72 9.11 -8.56
C ALA A 198 -5.96 10.04 -9.77
N ALA A 199 -6.58 11.19 -9.55
CA ALA A 199 -6.79 12.19 -10.60
C ALA A 199 -5.47 12.72 -11.17
N GLY A 200 -4.47 12.95 -10.31
CA GLY A 200 -3.12 13.32 -10.73
C GLY A 200 -2.45 12.26 -11.61
N LEU A 201 -2.60 10.98 -11.26
CA LEU A 201 -2.08 9.87 -12.08
C LEU A 201 -2.78 9.76 -13.43
N VAL A 202 -4.12 9.76 -13.44
CA VAL A 202 -4.91 9.67 -14.68
C VAL A 202 -4.62 10.87 -15.59
N ALA A 203 -4.49 12.08 -15.01
CA ALA A 203 -4.10 13.27 -15.78
C ALA A 203 -2.67 13.14 -16.34
N GLY A 204 -1.72 12.63 -15.56
CA GLY A 204 -0.36 12.36 -16.01
C GLY A 204 -0.31 11.35 -17.15
N GLN A 205 -1.06 10.25 -17.04
CA GLN A 205 -1.19 9.24 -18.10
C GLN A 205 -1.83 9.84 -19.35
N ALA A 206 -2.89 10.64 -19.20
CA ALA A 206 -3.54 11.31 -20.33
C ALA A 206 -2.61 12.27 -21.08
N ILE A 207 -1.65 12.88 -20.39
CA ILE A 207 -0.61 13.72 -21.02
C ILE A 207 0.44 12.87 -21.73
N GLY A 208 0.88 11.76 -21.12
CA GLY A 208 1.97 10.93 -21.64
C GLY A 208 1.57 9.95 -22.74
N GLU A 209 0.36 9.41 -22.68
CA GLU A 209 -0.15 8.33 -23.54
C GLU A 209 -1.28 8.80 -24.46
N GLY A 210 -1.73 10.05 -24.30
CA GLY A 210 -2.89 10.61 -24.97
C GLY A 210 -4.16 10.47 -24.14
N ARG A 211 -5.17 11.31 -24.42
CA ARG A 211 -6.39 11.34 -23.61
C ARG A 211 -7.20 10.05 -23.78
N PRO A 212 -7.38 9.25 -22.71
CA PRO A 212 -8.25 8.09 -22.78
C PRO A 212 -9.71 8.53 -22.98
N GLY A 213 -10.52 7.64 -23.54
CA GLY A 213 -11.97 7.85 -23.57
C GLY A 213 -12.53 8.02 -22.16
N PRO A 214 -13.64 8.75 -21.97
CA PRO A 214 -14.15 9.11 -20.64
C PRO A 214 -14.46 7.90 -19.75
N LEU A 215 -14.90 6.78 -20.32
CA LEU A 215 -15.16 5.56 -19.57
C LEU A 215 -13.87 4.85 -19.10
N VAL A 216 -12.80 4.91 -19.90
CA VAL A 216 -11.49 4.35 -19.50
C VAL A 216 -10.90 5.18 -18.37
N ALA A 217 -10.96 6.51 -18.50
CA ALA A 217 -10.54 7.43 -17.44
C ALA A 217 -11.31 7.16 -16.12
N LEU A 218 -12.62 6.88 -16.20
CA LEU A 218 -13.43 6.55 -15.03
C LEU A 218 -13.04 5.21 -14.39
N VAL A 219 -12.72 4.19 -15.21
CA VAL A 219 -12.19 2.90 -14.72
C VAL A 219 -10.88 3.12 -13.97
N GLU A 220 -9.91 3.79 -14.58
CA GLU A 220 -8.59 4.05 -13.99
C GLU A 220 -8.72 4.86 -12.70
N LEU A 221 -9.51 5.94 -12.73
CA LEU A 221 -9.77 6.76 -11.56
C LEU A 221 -10.39 5.95 -10.43
N SER A 222 -11.35 5.07 -10.73
CA SER A 222 -12.00 4.20 -9.73
C SER A 222 -11.00 3.21 -9.13
N VAL A 223 -10.20 2.54 -9.97
CA VAL A 223 -9.17 1.58 -9.55
C VAL A 223 -8.16 2.25 -8.61
N PHE A 224 -7.56 3.37 -9.02
CA PHE A 224 -6.56 4.07 -8.22
C PHE A 224 -7.16 4.67 -6.95
N THR A 225 -8.32 5.34 -7.04
CA THR A 225 -8.98 5.95 -5.88
C THR A 225 -9.30 4.91 -4.82
N CYS A 226 -9.94 3.80 -5.23
CA CYS A 226 -10.33 2.74 -4.30
C CYS A 226 -9.11 2.00 -3.72
N GLY A 227 -8.08 1.72 -4.53
CA GLY A 227 -6.86 1.07 -4.04
C GLY A 227 -6.07 1.94 -3.07
N PHE A 228 -5.89 3.23 -3.35
CA PHE A 228 -5.25 4.16 -2.41
C PHE A 228 -6.08 4.36 -1.15
N PHE A 229 -7.41 4.44 -1.28
CA PHE A 229 -8.29 4.57 -0.12
C PHE A 229 -8.22 3.33 0.79
N ALA A 230 -8.28 2.13 0.21
CA ALA A 230 -8.11 0.88 0.94
C ALA A 230 -6.74 0.84 1.65
N PHE A 231 -5.69 1.29 0.97
CA PHE A 231 -4.37 1.40 1.57
C PHE A 231 -4.31 2.41 2.72
N CYS A 232 -4.95 3.59 2.61
CA CYS A 232 -5.01 4.56 3.70
C CYS A 232 -5.72 3.98 4.93
N LEU A 233 -6.83 3.25 4.74
CA LEU A 233 -7.54 2.61 5.85
C LEU A 233 -6.70 1.52 6.53
N LEU A 234 -6.01 0.70 5.74
CA LEU A 234 -5.08 -0.33 6.23
C LEU A 234 -3.87 0.31 6.93
N GLY A 235 -3.31 1.36 6.34
CA GLY A 235 -2.18 2.12 6.85
C GLY A 235 -2.51 2.72 8.20
N ASP A 236 -3.66 3.37 8.37
CA ASP A 236 -4.06 3.85 9.70
C ASP A 236 -4.30 2.71 10.69
N ALA A 237 -4.92 1.60 10.28
CA ALA A 237 -5.13 0.45 11.17
C ALA A 237 -3.81 -0.18 11.66
N VAL A 238 -2.79 -0.25 10.80
CA VAL A 238 -1.48 -0.83 11.12
C VAL A 238 -0.60 0.18 11.86
N LEU A 239 -0.51 1.40 11.35
CA LEU A 239 0.44 2.42 11.81
C LEU A 239 -0.12 3.31 12.92
N ARG A 240 -1.44 3.25 13.19
CA ARG A 240 -2.16 4.12 14.12
C ARG A 240 -1.88 5.59 13.80
N ILE A 241 -2.23 6.02 12.59
CA ILE A 241 -1.92 7.37 12.10
C ILE A 241 -2.62 8.42 12.96
N ALA A 242 -3.90 8.21 13.25
CA ALA A 242 -4.73 9.11 14.05
C ALA A 242 -5.12 8.56 15.43
N ALA A 243 -4.56 7.42 15.85
CA ALA A 243 -4.79 6.73 17.14
C ALA A 243 -6.22 6.81 17.74
N THR A 244 -7.27 6.85 16.92
CA THR A 244 -8.66 6.94 17.36
C THR A 244 -9.25 5.54 17.59
N GLY A 245 -9.59 5.21 18.83
CA GLY A 245 -10.44 4.06 19.19
C GLY A 245 -10.10 2.72 18.51
N SER A 246 -11.13 1.88 18.30
CA SER A 246 -10.99 0.62 17.56
C SER A 246 -10.76 0.92 16.06
N PRO A 247 -9.72 0.36 15.43
CA PRO A 247 -9.41 0.62 14.03
C PRO A 247 -10.43 0.03 13.04
N TRP A 248 -11.30 -0.89 13.47
CA TRP A 248 -12.17 -1.66 12.59
C TRP A 248 -13.62 -1.68 13.07
N SER A 249 -14.31 -0.54 12.95
CA SER A 249 -15.78 -0.57 13.01
C SER A 249 -16.34 -1.38 11.83
N PRO A 250 -17.53 -2.01 11.95
CA PRO A 250 -18.16 -2.73 10.85
C PRO A 250 -18.26 -1.92 9.55
N ALA A 251 -18.60 -0.63 9.66
CA ALA A 251 -18.67 0.28 8.53
C ALA A 251 -17.30 0.50 7.86
N ARG A 252 -16.24 0.69 8.66
CA ARG A 252 -14.89 0.88 8.14
C ARG A 252 -14.31 -0.39 7.51
N ALA A 253 -14.59 -1.56 8.08
CA ALA A 253 -14.22 -2.84 7.49
C ALA A 253 -14.94 -3.06 6.15
N ALA A 254 -16.23 -2.75 6.07
CA ALA A 254 -16.99 -2.85 4.82
C ALA A 254 -16.49 -1.88 3.75
N ALA A 255 -16.17 -0.64 4.13
CA ALA A 255 -15.59 0.36 3.23
C ALA A 255 -14.22 -0.11 2.68
N PHE A 256 -13.36 -0.66 3.54
CA PHE A 256 -12.09 -1.25 3.13
C PHE A 256 -12.29 -2.43 2.17
N ALA A 257 -13.19 -3.36 2.49
CA ALA A 257 -13.47 -4.53 1.65
C ALA A 257 -14.01 -4.12 0.27
N ALA A 258 -14.96 -3.19 0.21
CA ALA A 258 -15.50 -2.65 -1.04
C ALA A 258 -14.42 -1.97 -1.87
N ALA A 259 -13.63 -1.11 -1.24
CA ALA A 259 -12.57 -0.38 -1.92
C ALA A 259 -11.45 -1.31 -2.43
N LEU A 260 -11.10 -2.35 -1.68
CA LEU A 260 -10.12 -3.35 -2.14
C LEU A 260 -10.68 -4.23 -3.27
N ALA A 261 -11.99 -4.52 -3.26
CA ALA A 261 -12.62 -5.35 -4.28
C ALA A 261 -12.56 -4.73 -5.68
N VAL A 262 -12.54 -3.39 -5.81
CA VAL A 262 -12.45 -2.70 -7.11
C VAL A 262 -11.17 -3.07 -7.89
N PRO A 263 -9.95 -2.79 -7.40
CA PRO A 263 -8.72 -3.17 -8.11
C PRO A 263 -8.54 -4.69 -8.23
N VAL A 264 -8.98 -5.47 -7.23
CA VAL A 264 -8.90 -6.94 -7.28
C VAL A 264 -9.79 -7.51 -8.39
N SER A 265 -11.03 -7.02 -8.51
CA SER A 265 -11.93 -7.46 -9.58
C SER A 265 -11.52 -6.96 -10.96
N GLY A 266 -10.94 -5.75 -11.04
CA GLY A 266 -10.37 -5.24 -12.29
C GLY A 266 -9.22 -6.11 -12.82
N SER A 267 -8.32 -6.53 -11.93
CA SER A 267 -7.16 -7.38 -12.26
C SER A 267 -7.54 -8.84 -12.49
N LEU A 268 -8.55 -9.36 -11.80
CA LEU A 268 -9.06 -10.73 -11.98
C LEU A 268 -10.25 -10.81 -12.94
N ARG A 269 -10.49 -9.77 -13.74
CA ARG A 269 -11.73 -9.61 -14.54
C ARG A 269 -12.06 -10.84 -15.38
N SER A 270 -11.09 -11.41 -16.09
CA SER A 270 -11.32 -12.56 -16.98
C SER A 270 -11.70 -13.81 -16.20
N ALA A 271 -11.04 -14.05 -15.06
CA ALA A 271 -11.36 -15.19 -14.20
C ALA A 271 -12.74 -15.03 -13.55
N LEU A 272 -13.07 -13.83 -13.04
CA LEU A 272 -14.37 -13.55 -12.44
C LEU A 272 -15.52 -13.62 -13.46
N TRP A 273 -15.29 -13.11 -14.67
CA TRP A 273 -16.28 -13.17 -15.75
C TRP A 273 -16.59 -14.62 -16.16
N HIS A 274 -15.55 -15.45 -16.28
CA HIS A 274 -15.70 -16.88 -16.55
C HIS A 274 -16.37 -17.62 -15.39
N LEU A 275 -16.01 -17.32 -14.14
CA LEU A 275 -16.64 -17.91 -12.96
C LEU A 275 -18.13 -17.56 -12.85
N ALA A 276 -18.52 -16.37 -13.32
CA ALA A 276 -19.92 -15.95 -13.39
C ALA A 276 -20.70 -16.61 -14.55
N GLY A 277 -20.05 -17.40 -15.41
CA GLY A 277 -20.69 -18.06 -16.56
C GLY A 277 -21.17 -17.08 -17.63
N LEU A 278 -20.61 -15.87 -17.69
CA LEU A 278 -21.03 -14.83 -18.62
C LEU A 278 -20.34 -15.02 -19.99
N PRO A 279 -21.08 -14.87 -21.12
CA PRO A 279 -20.50 -15.02 -22.44
C PRO A 279 -19.54 -13.86 -22.79
N GLY A 280 -18.51 -14.17 -23.58
CA GLY A 280 -17.53 -13.20 -24.09
C GLY A 280 -16.49 -12.73 -23.05
N THR A 281 -15.89 -11.57 -23.29
CA THR A 281 -14.88 -10.97 -22.41
C THR A 281 -15.37 -9.68 -21.74
N ALA A 282 -14.77 -9.37 -20.60
CA ALA A 282 -15.02 -8.16 -19.81
C ALA A 282 -14.16 -6.97 -20.26
N ASP A 283 -13.90 -6.85 -21.58
CA ASP A 283 -12.91 -5.88 -22.09
C ASP A 283 -13.51 -4.51 -22.38
N SER A 284 -14.85 -4.39 -22.43
CA SER A 284 -15.48 -3.08 -22.58
C SER A 284 -15.46 -2.32 -21.24
N PRO A 285 -15.12 -1.01 -21.24
CA PRO A 285 -15.07 -0.21 -20.01
C PRO A 285 -16.36 -0.26 -19.18
N GLY A 286 -17.52 -0.28 -19.85
CA GLY A 286 -18.82 -0.38 -19.18
C GLY A 286 -19.03 -1.71 -18.45
N ARG A 287 -18.63 -2.85 -19.06
CA ARG A 287 -18.70 -4.17 -18.41
C ARG A 287 -17.75 -4.25 -17.23
N LEU A 288 -16.56 -3.66 -17.37
CA LEU A 288 -15.56 -3.63 -16.30
C LEU A 288 -16.05 -2.80 -15.10
N LEU A 289 -16.65 -1.62 -15.34
CA LEU A 289 -17.27 -0.82 -14.28
C LEU A 289 -18.39 -1.59 -13.56
N ALA A 290 -19.26 -2.26 -14.31
CA ALA A 290 -20.34 -3.05 -13.73
C ALA A 290 -19.80 -4.21 -12.86
N LEU A 291 -18.77 -4.90 -13.33
CA LEU A 291 -18.11 -5.96 -12.58
C LEU A 291 -17.50 -5.42 -11.28
N MET A 292 -16.72 -4.34 -11.36
CA MET A 292 -16.06 -3.73 -10.20
C MET A 292 -17.07 -3.22 -9.17
N ALA A 293 -18.14 -2.56 -9.61
CA ALA A 293 -19.21 -2.10 -8.74
C ALA A 293 -19.95 -3.27 -8.07
N GLY A 294 -20.27 -4.33 -8.84
CA GLY A 294 -20.89 -5.54 -8.31
C GLY A 294 -20.03 -6.22 -7.23
N CYS A 295 -18.74 -6.42 -7.51
CA CYS A 295 -17.81 -7.00 -6.54
C CYS A 295 -17.65 -6.13 -5.29
N ALA A 296 -17.59 -4.81 -5.44
CA ALA A 296 -17.50 -3.88 -4.31
C ALA A 296 -18.75 -3.94 -3.40
N LEU A 297 -19.95 -3.97 -4.01
CA LEU A 297 -21.20 -4.12 -3.26
C LEU A 297 -21.26 -5.46 -2.53
N LEU A 298 -20.91 -6.57 -3.19
CA LEU A 298 -20.87 -7.89 -2.58
C LEU A 298 -19.87 -7.96 -1.41
N ALA A 299 -18.68 -7.37 -1.56
CA ALA A 299 -17.68 -7.35 -0.49
C ALA A 299 -18.15 -6.52 0.73
N ALA A 300 -18.79 -5.37 0.50
CA ALA A 300 -19.38 -4.57 1.57
C ALA A 300 -20.49 -5.34 2.31
N THR A 301 -21.45 -5.92 1.58
CA THR A 301 -22.58 -6.63 2.18
C THR A 301 -22.13 -7.87 2.94
N ALA A 302 -21.21 -8.66 2.39
CA ALA A 302 -20.61 -9.82 3.07
C ALA A 302 -19.91 -9.40 4.38
N THR A 303 -19.18 -8.28 4.37
CA THR A 303 -18.48 -7.79 5.57
C THR A 303 -19.45 -7.30 6.64
N LEU A 304 -20.50 -6.56 6.25
CA LEU A 304 -21.53 -6.08 7.18
C LEU A 304 -22.35 -7.23 7.78
N THR A 305 -22.70 -8.22 6.98
CA THR A 305 -23.44 -9.41 7.45
C THR A 305 -22.60 -10.24 8.40
N ALA A 306 -21.33 -10.48 8.08
CA ALA A 306 -20.39 -11.16 8.98
C ALA A 306 -20.18 -10.40 10.30
N ALA A 307 -20.11 -9.07 10.25
CA ALA A 307 -20.01 -8.25 11.45
C ALA A 307 -21.28 -8.35 12.32
N ARG A 308 -22.48 -8.32 11.71
CA ARG A 308 -23.75 -8.51 12.44
C ARG A 308 -23.85 -9.89 13.07
N ALA A 309 -23.43 -10.95 12.37
CA ALA A 309 -23.49 -12.32 12.88
C ALA A 309 -22.63 -12.52 14.15
N ARG A 310 -21.52 -11.80 14.29
CA ARG A 310 -20.66 -11.82 15.50
C ARG A 310 -21.25 -11.10 16.70
N HIS A 311 -22.33 -10.35 16.51
CA HIS A 311 -23.02 -9.59 17.55
C HIS A 311 -24.39 -10.17 17.91
N LEU A 312 -24.80 -11.28 17.29
CA LEU A 312 -25.96 -12.04 17.73
C LEU A 312 -25.56 -12.94 18.91
N PRO A 313 -26.35 -12.95 20.00
CA PRO A 313 -26.05 -13.71 21.23
C PRO A 313 -26.13 -15.23 21.04
#